data_AF-A0A357ITH0-F1
#
_entry.id   AF-A0A357ITH0-F1
#
_cell.length_a   1.000
_cell.length_b   1.000
_cell.length_c   1.000
_cell.angle_alpha   90.00
_cell.angle_beta   90.00
_cell.angle_gamma   90.00
#
_symmetry.space_group_name_H-M   'P 1'
#
loop_
_entity.id
_entity.type
_entity.pdbx_description
1 polymer ?
#
loop_
_entity_poly.entity_id
_entity_poly.type
_entity_poly.pdbx_seq_one_letter_code
_entity_poly.pdbx_strand_id
1 'polypeptide(L)'
;MHLALPSEVSGVATVVRKDASGTELESQQLNISSGNAIDILGRSNLTISSSNTAKDQTFVMGHSAELTFLPDAPVALQTMGKAPYDLFIKVLNTGHEIHFAGRYFAEDGSDKYIDSAGFPWALMVPDYWQWPYERANIHDGYPAFDDWYLSAGTESKNWYDSPVAEFVFPAN
;
A
#
# COMPACT_ATOMS: atom_id res chain seq x y z
N MET A 1 7.65 1.18 -3.16
CA MET A 1 6.57 1.62 -2.24
C MET A 1 7.05 2.88 -1.58
N HIS A 2 6.24 3.93 -1.60
CA HIS A 2 6.60 5.24 -1.11
C HIS A 2 5.60 5.69 -0.05
N LEU A 3 6.05 6.57 0.83
CA LEU A 3 5.22 7.24 1.81
C LEU A 3 5.50 8.75 1.77
N ALA A 4 4.46 9.55 1.53
CA ALA A 4 4.54 11.00 1.65
C ALA A 4 3.97 11.46 3.00
N LEU A 5 4.75 12.30 3.68
CA LEU A 5 4.32 13.01 4.89
C LEU A 5 3.58 14.30 4.50
N PRO A 6 2.77 14.89 5.42
CA PRO A 6 2.11 16.16 5.16
C PRO A 6 3.09 17.26 4.75
N SER A 7 2.67 18.18 3.88
CA SER A 7 3.52 19.28 3.39
C SER A 7 4.00 20.23 4.48
N GLU A 8 3.28 20.27 5.60
CA GLU A 8 3.51 21.18 6.72
C GLU A 8 4.65 20.72 7.64
N VAL A 9 5.18 19.50 7.44
CA VAL A 9 6.21 18.93 8.31
C VAL A 9 7.58 18.91 7.63
N SER A 10 8.60 19.21 8.42
CA SER A 10 10.00 19.06 8.03
C SER A 10 10.76 18.33 9.14
N GLY A 11 11.87 17.69 8.76
CA GLY A 11 12.68 16.93 9.70
C GLY A 11 13.59 15.96 8.99
N VAL A 12 14.00 14.94 9.73
CA VAL A 12 14.90 13.90 9.24
C VAL A 12 14.18 12.56 9.32
N ALA A 13 14.11 11.85 8.20
CA ALA A 13 13.65 10.48 8.13
C ALA A 13 14.86 9.53 8.04
N THR A 14 14.78 8.41 8.76
CA THR A 14 15.69 7.28 8.62
C THR A 14 14.88 6.09 8.15
N VAL A 15 15.27 5.50 7.02
CA VAL A 15 14.70 4.26 6.49
C VAL A 15 15.74 3.17 6.63
N VAL A 16 15.40 2.11 7.37
CA VAL A 16 16.22 0.90 7.49
C VAL A 16 15.53 -0.23 6.74
N ARG A 17 16.16 -0.76 5.70
CA ARG A 17 15.64 -1.89 4.90
C ARG A 17 16.31 -3.18 5.37
N LYS A 18 15.50 -4.22 5.55
CA LYS A 18 15.92 -5.51 6.08
C LYS A 18 15.55 -6.63 5.11
N ASP A 19 16.37 -7.66 5.04
CA ASP A 19 16.04 -8.88 4.29
C ASP A 19 14.92 -9.68 4.98
N ALA A 20 14.56 -10.82 4.38
CA ALA A 20 13.52 -11.71 4.91
C ALA A 20 13.83 -12.30 6.29
N SER A 21 15.10 -12.33 6.71
CA SER A 21 15.52 -12.78 8.05
C SER A 21 15.49 -11.65 9.09
N GLY A 22 15.23 -10.41 8.67
CA GLY A 22 15.32 -9.22 9.51
C GLY A 22 16.72 -8.62 9.59
N THR A 23 17.69 -9.12 8.80
CA THR A 23 19.05 -8.56 8.75
C THR A 23 19.04 -7.25 7.98
N GLU A 24 19.67 -6.21 8.53
CA GLU A 24 19.80 -4.92 7.85
C GLU A 24 20.59 -5.05 6.56
N LEU A 25 20.00 -4.58 5.46
CA LEU A 25 20.63 -4.49 4.14
C LEU A 25 21.16 -3.08 3.89
N GLU A 26 20.41 -2.07 4.31
CA GLU A 26 20.68 -0.66 4.04
C GLU A 26 20.03 0.23 5.10
N SER A 27 20.70 1.33 5.43
CA SER A 27 20.15 2.43 6.22
C SER A 27 20.39 3.76 5.51
N GLN A 28 19.32 4.53 5.32
CA GLN A 28 19.33 5.77 4.57
C GLN A 28 18.70 6.90 5.39
N GLN A 29 19.41 8.02 5.50
CA GLN A 29 18.90 9.25 6.09
C GLN A 29 18.48 10.24 5.00
N LEU A 30 17.32 10.87 5.20
CA LEU A 30 16.68 11.77 4.24
C LEU A 30 16.22 13.03 4.96
N ASN A 31 16.56 14.19 4.40
CA ASN A 31 15.96 15.44 4.83
C ASN A 31 14.56 15.56 4.21
N ILE A 32 13.57 15.71 5.07
CA ILE A 32 12.17 15.89 4.69
C ILE A 32 11.88 17.38 4.68
N SER A 33 11.51 17.86 3.49
CA SER A 33 10.89 19.15 3.27
C SER A 33 9.55 18.94 2.56
N SER A 34 8.68 19.95 2.57
CA SER A 34 7.35 19.93 1.94
C SER A 34 7.36 19.20 0.58
N GLY A 35 6.56 18.14 0.46
CA GLY A 35 6.32 17.42 -0.79
C GLY A 35 7.26 16.26 -1.11
N ASN A 36 8.24 15.94 -0.25
CA ASN A 36 9.11 14.79 -0.48
C ASN A 36 8.41 13.47 -0.12
N ALA A 37 8.29 12.57 -1.09
CA ALA A 37 7.94 11.18 -0.85
C ALA A 37 9.19 10.38 -0.47
N ILE A 38 9.06 9.55 0.56
CA ILE A 38 10.12 8.66 1.04
C ILE A 38 9.97 7.32 0.33
N ASP A 39 11.01 6.86 -0.36
CA ASP A 39 11.04 5.47 -0.86
C ASP A 39 11.25 4.51 0.32
N ILE A 40 10.23 3.73 0.67
CA ILE A 40 10.25 2.83 1.83
C ILE A 40 10.85 1.48 1.42
N LEU A 41 10.26 0.88 0.39
CA LEU A 41 10.76 -0.33 -0.25
C LEU A 41 10.96 0.00 -1.72
N GLY A 42 12.22 0.07 -2.16
CA GLY A 42 12.55 0.50 -3.52
C GLY A 42 12.13 -0.48 -4.60
N ARG A 43 13.12 -1.06 -5.29
CA ARG A 43 12.87 -1.97 -6.41
C ARG A 43 12.31 -3.30 -5.92
N SER A 44 11.03 -3.56 -6.20
CA SER A 44 10.36 -4.81 -5.80
C SER A 44 11.01 -6.05 -6.40
N ASN A 45 11.61 -5.98 -7.60
CA ASN A 45 12.29 -7.12 -8.21
C ASN A 45 13.59 -7.56 -7.50
N LEU A 46 14.02 -6.83 -6.46
CA LEU A 46 15.14 -7.20 -5.61
C LEU A 46 14.69 -7.86 -4.31
N THR A 47 13.38 -7.93 -4.03
CA THR A 47 12.88 -8.47 -2.77
C THR A 47 12.75 -9.98 -2.78
N ILE A 48 12.26 -10.54 -3.89
CA ILE A 48 12.11 -11.97 -4.14
C ILE A 48 12.28 -12.20 -5.65
N SER A 49 12.68 -13.41 -6.05
CA SER A 49 13.05 -13.72 -7.43
C SER A 49 11.87 -13.96 -8.39
N SER A 50 10.64 -14.02 -7.89
CA SER A 50 9.43 -14.27 -8.68
C SER A 50 8.18 -13.71 -7.99
N SER A 51 7.00 -13.81 -8.62
CA SER A 51 5.71 -13.53 -7.96
C SER A 51 5.53 -14.38 -6.71
N ASN A 52 4.62 -13.99 -5.82
CA ASN A 52 4.33 -14.70 -4.57
C ASN A 52 2.84 -15.07 -4.45
N THR A 53 2.19 -15.27 -5.58
CA THR A 53 0.73 -15.34 -5.74
C THR A 53 0.30 -16.30 -6.85
N ALA A 54 1.18 -17.07 -7.48
CA ALA A 54 0.76 -18.08 -8.46
C ALA A 54 0.33 -19.39 -7.76
N LYS A 55 -0.56 -20.17 -8.41
CA LYS A 55 -1.20 -21.37 -7.82
C LYS A 55 -0.22 -22.42 -7.29
N ASP A 56 0.90 -22.60 -7.98
CA ASP A 56 1.89 -23.64 -7.65
C ASP A 56 3.09 -23.10 -6.84
N GLN A 57 2.94 -21.94 -6.20
CA GLN A 57 3.99 -21.32 -5.40
C GLN A 57 3.77 -21.50 -3.90
N THR A 58 4.87 -21.65 -3.17
CA THR A 58 4.90 -21.50 -1.72
C THR A 58 5.23 -20.06 -1.37
N PHE A 59 4.64 -19.52 -0.32
CA PHE A 59 4.94 -18.18 0.15
C PHE A 59 6.43 -18.01 0.46
N VAL A 60 7.01 -16.94 -0.06
CA VAL A 60 8.36 -16.47 0.27
C VAL A 60 8.25 -15.13 0.98
N MET A 61 8.87 -15.02 2.15
CA MET A 61 8.93 -13.75 2.86
C MET A 61 9.81 -12.76 2.09
N GLY A 62 9.29 -11.55 1.86
CA GLY A 62 10.02 -10.46 1.23
C GLY A 62 10.85 -9.64 2.21
N HIS A 63 11.43 -8.56 1.72
CA HIS A 63 12.12 -7.55 2.51
C HIS A 63 11.11 -6.74 3.32
N SER A 64 11.60 -6.14 4.39
CA SER A 64 10.85 -5.21 5.22
C SER A 64 11.58 -3.88 5.32
N ALA A 65 10.88 -2.84 5.77
CA ALA A 65 11.48 -1.55 6.04
C ALA A 65 10.90 -0.96 7.33
N GLU A 66 11.76 -0.27 8.05
CA GLU A 66 11.43 0.49 9.25
C GLU A 66 11.68 1.97 8.98
N LEU A 67 10.67 2.80 9.19
CA LEU A 67 10.76 4.25 9.02
C LEU A 67 10.69 4.91 10.40
N THR A 68 11.72 5.68 10.71
CA THR A 68 11.70 6.64 11.83
C THR A 68 11.69 8.06 11.27
N PHE A 69 10.81 8.92 11.76
CA PHE A 69 10.78 10.34 11.41
C PHE A 69 10.96 11.21 12.66
N LEU A 70 11.95 12.10 12.62
CA LEU A 70 12.22 13.09 13.67
C LEU A 70 11.94 14.50 13.11
N PRO A 71 10.85 15.15 13.53
CA PRO A 71 10.56 16.52 13.10
C PRO A 71 11.59 17.54 13.59
N ASP A 72 11.82 18.61 12.81
CA ASP A 72 12.70 19.73 13.22
C ASP A 72 12.18 20.50 14.43
N ALA A 73 10.87 20.52 14.61
CA ALA A 73 10.17 21.15 15.72
C ALA A 73 8.97 20.28 16.15
N PRO A 74 8.46 20.41 17.38
CA PRO A 74 7.27 19.69 17.81
C PRO A 74 6.09 19.91 16.84
N VAL A 75 5.52 18.82 16.32
CA VAL A 75 4.37 18.85 15.41
C VAL A 75 3.13 18.36 16.14
N ALA A 76 2.02 19.10 16.04
CA ALA A 76 0.74 18.67 16.58
C ALA A 76 0.23 17.43 15.82
N LEU A 77 -0.39 16.49 16.54
CA LEU A 77 -0.95 15.26 15.92
C LEU A 77 -1.97 15.59 14.83
N GLN A 78 -2.72 16.69 14.96
CA GLN A 78 -3.66 17.13 13.95
C GLN A 78 -2.95 17.54 12.64
N THR A 79 -1.76 18.12 12.73
CA THR A 79 -0.93 18.48 11.57
C THR A 79 -0.28 17.26 10.93
N MET A 80 0.15 16.28 11.73
CA MET A 80 0.64 14.99 11.20
C MET A 80 -0.48 14.23 10.46
N GLY A 81 -1.73 14.37 10.91
CA GLY A 81 -2.85 13.61 10.38
C GLY A 81 -2.90 12.19 10.93
N LYS A 82 -3.75 11.35 10.33
CA LYS A 82 -3.92 9.95 10.75
C LYS A 82 -3.04 9.05 9.90
N ALA A 83 -2.39 8.08 10.56
CA ALA A 83 -1.76 6.97 9.87
C ALA A 83 -2.81 6.04 9.23
N PRO A 84 -2.45 5.32 8.15
CA PRO A 84 -1.21 5.52 7.39
C PRO A 84 -1.27 6.85 6.63
N TYR A 85 -0.13 7.55 6.56
CA TYR A 85 0.02 8.75 5.73
C TYR A 85 -0.19 8.38 4.24
N ASP A 86 0.15 9.25 3.29
CA ASP A 86 -0.06 8.94 1.87
C ASP A 86 0.92 7.86 1.38
N LEU A 87 0.49 6.60 1.48
CA LEU A 87 1.19 5.40 1.02
C LEU A 87 0.80 5.11 -0.43
N PHE A 88 1.80 4.92 -1.28
CA PHE A 88 1.56 4.67 -2.71
C PHE A 88 2.63 3.79 -3.33
N ILE A 89 2.30 3.24 -4.50
CA ILE A 89 3.29 2.56 -5.34
C ILE A 89 3.65 3.45 -6.52
N LYS A 90 4.93 3.41 -6.91
CA LYS A 90 5.44 4.12 -8.08
C LYS A 90 5.91 3.12 -9.11
N VAL A 91 5.39 3.24 -10.31
CA VAL A 91 5.77 2.44 -11.46
C VAL A 91 7.06 3.03 -12.03
N LEU A 92 8.19 2.35 -11.83
CA LEU A 92 9.52 2.94 -12.03
C LEU A 92 9.82 3.35 -13.48
N ASN A 93 9.33 2.62 -14.47
CA ASN A 93 9.61 2.88 -15.88
C ASN A 93 8.74 4.01 -16.48
N THR A 94 7.54 4.25 -15.95
CA THR A 94 6.64 5.32 -16.41
C THR A 94 6.62 6.53 -15.49
N GLY A 95 7.06 6.37 -14.24
CA GLY A 95 6.95 7.38 -13.20
C GLY A 95 5.54 7.55 -12.63
N HIS A 96 4.55 6.77 -13.09
CA HIS A 96 3.19 6.85 -12.57
C HIS A 96 3.10 6.43 -11.11
N GLU A 97 2.27 7.15 -10.36
CA GLU A 97 2.04 6.92 -8.93
C GLU A 97 0.59 6.48 -8.75
N ILE A 98 0.40 5.43 -7.94
CA ILE A 98 -0.90 4.82 -7.65
C ILE A 98 -1.14 4.95 -6.15
N HIS A 99 -2.07 5.85 -5.81
CA HIS A 99 -2.41 6.19 -4.44
C HIS A 99 -3.76 5.57 -4.04
N PHE A 100 -4.07 5.66 -2.75
CA PHE A 100 -5.42 5.43 -2.26
C PHE A 100 -6.38 6.54 -2.74
N ALA A 101 -7.63 6.14 -2.92
CA ALA A 101 -8.73 7.07 -3.17
C ALA A 101 -8.94 8.06 -2.01
N GLY A 102 -9.58 9.19 -2.32
CA GLY A 102 -9.98 10.24 -1.41
C GLY A 102 -8.98 11.39 -1.28
N ARG A 103 -7.88 11.37 -2.04
CA ARG A 103 -6.78 12.36 -1.90
C ARG A 103 -6.50 13.16 -3.16
N TYR A 104 -6.62 12.55 -4.33
CA TYR A 104 -6.21 13.16 -5.59
C TYR A 104 -7.36 13.19 -6.57
N PHE A 105 -7.79 14.39 -6.92
CA PHE A 105 -8.96 14.61 -7.76
C PHE A 105 -8.55 15.23 -9.11
N ALA A 106 -9.29 14.90 -10.16
CA ALA A 106 -9.22 15.57 -11.45
C ALA A 106 -9.93 16.93 -11.38
N GLU A 107 -9.83 17.72 -12.45
CA GLU A 107 -10.40 19.07 -12.51
C GLU A 107 -11.93 19.08 -12.44
N ASP A 108 -12.57 18.00 -12.87
CA ASP A 108 -14.01 17.78 -12.76
C ASP A 108 -14.46 17.29 -11.37
N GLY A 109 -13.53 17.13 -10.43
CA GLY A 109 -13.79 16.66 -9.07
C GLY A 109 -13.88 15.14 -8.93
N SER A 110 -13.72 14.37 -10.01
CA SER A 110 -13.64 12.91 -9.92
C SER A 110 -12.34 12.46 -9.25
N ASP A 111 -12.39 11.36 -8.50
CA ASP A 111 -11.19 10.78 -7.90
C ASP A 111 -10.35 10.09 -8.98
N LYS A 112 -9.04 10.35 -9.01
CA LYS A 112 -8.12 9.79 -10.03
C LYS A 112 -7.84 8.30 -9.84
N TYR A 113 -8.12 7.75 -8.66
CA TYR A 113 -7.77 6.40 -8.24
C TYR A 113 -9.02 5.53 -8.03
N ILE A 114 -10.16 5.99 -8.51
CA ILE A 114 -11.41 5.24 -8.61
C ILE A 114 -11.89 5.30 -10.07
N ASP A 115 -12.40 4.18 -10.61
CA ASP A 115 -13.05 4.20 -11.91
C ASP A 115 -14.48 4.77 -11.87
N SER A 116 -15.13 4.86 -13.03
CA SER A 116 -16.50 5.38 -13.13
C SER A 116 -17.57 4.51 -12.43
N ALA A 117 -17.25 3.27 -12.08
CA ALA A 117 -18.14 2.35 -11.38
C ALA A 117 -17.90 2.33 -9.86
N GLY A 118 -16.91 3.08 -9.35
CA GLY A 118 -16.56 3.10 -7.93
C GLY A 118 -15.45 2.12 -7.55
N PHE A 119 -14.81 1.44 -8.51
CA PHE A 119 -13.76 0.46 -8.24
C PHE A 119 -12.43 1.17 -7.93
N PRO A 120 -11.82 0.95 -6.75
CA PRO A 120 -10.57 1.60 -6.36
C PRO A 120 -9.32 0.90 -6.90
N TRP A 121 -8.25 1.65 -7.17
CA TRP A 121 -6.96 1.08 -7.58
C TRP A 121 -6.11 0.53 -6.41
N ALA A 122 -6.46 0.87 -5.17
CA ALA A 122 -5.76 0.41 -3.97
C ALA A 122 -6.76 0.16 -2.83
N LEU A 123 -6.51 -0.92 -2.06
CA LEU A 123 -7.34 -1.36 -0.94
C LEU A 123 -6.50 -1.47 0.33
N MET A 124 -7.08 -1.06 1.46
CA MET A 124 -6.51 -1.23 2.79
C MET A 124 -7.42 -2.15 3.57
N VAL A 125 -6.97 -3.39 3.76
CA VAL A 125 -7.71 -4.42 4.49
C VAL A 125 -7.24 -4.41 5.95
N PRO A 126 -8.15 -4.34 6.93
CA PRO A 126 -7.79 -4.15 8.34
C PRO A 126 -7.38 -5.43 9.07
N ASP A 127 -7.26 -6.56 8.37
CA ASP A 127 -6.91 -7.86 8.93
C ASP A 127 -6.03 -8.68 7.97
N TYR A 128 -5.64 -9.87 8.38
CA TYR A 128 -5.00 -10.87 7.54
C TYR A 128 -5.84 -11.15 6.31
N TRP A 129 -5.21 -11.04 5.15
CA TRP A 129 -5.85 -11.11 3.85
C TRP A 129 -5.21 -12.21 3.02
N GLN A 130 -6.03 -13.09 2.46
CA GLN A 130 -5.59 -14.11 1.51
C GLN A 130 -5.63 -13.52 0.10
N TRP A 131 -4.45 -13.27 -0.46
CA TRP A 131 -4.33 -12.64 -1.77
C TRP A 131 -5.00 -13.48 -2.86
N PRO A 132 -5.85 -12.91 -3.74
CA PRO A 132 -6.26 -13.59 -4.95
C PRO A 132 -5.04 -14.08 -5.73
N TYR A 133 -5.13 -15.25 -6.36
CA TYR A 133 -4.05 -15.75 -7.19
C TYR A 133 -3.73 -14.76 -8.33
N GLU A 134 -2.49 -14.76 -8.79
CA GLU A 134 -2.05 -13.96 -9.93
C GLU A 134 -2.98 -14.19 -11.14
N ARG A 135 -3.54 -13.10 -11.69
CA ARG A 135 -4.55 -13.09 -12.77
C ARG A 135 -5.95 -13.60 -12.41
N ALA A 136 -6.19 -14.04 -11.17
CA ALA A 136 -7.55 -14.31 -10.70
C ALA A 136 -8.28 -12.99 -10.43
N ASN A 137 -9.60 -12.99 -10.65
CA ASN A 137 -10.40 -11.83 -10.30
C ASN A 137 -10.67 -11.81 -8.79
N ILE A 138 -10.63 -10.63 -8.17
CA ILE A 138 -11.01 -10.46 -6.76
C ILE A 138 -12.45 -10.92 -6.51
N HIS A 139 -13.35 -10.77 -7.48
CA HIS A 139 -14.74 -11.22 -7.39
C HIS A 139 -14.87 -12.74 -7.25
N ASP A 140 -13.95 -13.51 -7.83
CA ASP A 140 -13.94 -14.97 -7.72
C ASP A 140 -13.47 -15.39 -6.32
N GLY A 141 -12.44 -14.73 -5.80
CA GLY A 141 -11.91 -14.97 -4.45
C GLY A 141 -12.79 -14.44 -3.34
N TYR A 142 -13.51 -13.35 -3.58
CA TYR A 142 -14.29 -12.63 -2.59
C TYR A 142 -15.58 -12.08 -3.20
N PRO A 143 -16.64 -12.92 -3.34
CA PRO A 143 -17.88 -12.52 -4.00
C PRO A 143 -18.60 -11.33 -3.35
N ALA A 144 -18.45 -11.15 -2.03
CA ALA A 144 -19.04 -10.03 -1.30
C ALA A 144 -18.31 -8.69 -1.51
N PHE A 145 -17.20 -8.68 -2.25
CA PHE A 145 -16.47 -7.44 -2.59
C PHE A 145 -17.33 -6.49 -3.43
N ASP A 146 -18.23 -7.02 -4.27
CA ASP A 146 -19.10 -6.22 -5.14
C ASP A 146 -20.02 -5.31 -4.34
N ASP A 147 -20.74 -5.89 -3.38
CA ASP A 147 -21.59 -5.16 -2.45
C ASP A 147 -20.80 -4.07 -1.72
N TRP A 148 -19.55 -4.37 -1.35
CA TRP A 148 -18.69 -3.41 -0.67
C TRP A 148 -18.29 -2.24 -1.58
N TYR A 149 -17.73 -2.47 -2.77
CA TYR A 149 -17.24 -1.35 -3.59
C TYR A 149 -18.37 -0.54 -4.23
N LEU A 150 -19.47 -1.20 -4.66
CA LEU A 150 -20.64 -0.52 -5.24
C LEU A 150 -21.36 0.35 -4.20
N SER A 151 -21.29 -0.01 -2.93
CA SER A 151 -21.86 0.77 -1.82
C SER A 151 -20.89 1.82 -1.24
N ALA A 152 -19.74 2.05 -1.88
CA ALA A 152 -18.67 2.91 -1.38
C ALA A 152 -18.23 2.53 0.06
N GLY A 153 -18.17 1.22 0.34
CA GLY A 153 -17.72 0.65 1.61
C GLY A 153 -18.75 0.70 2.75
N THR A 154 -20.01 0.97 2.45
CA THR A 154 -21.06 1.02 3.48
C THR A 154 -21.68 -0.35 3.79
N GLU A 155 -21.67 -1.27 2.82
CA GLU A 155 -22.14 -2.64 2.93
C GLU A 155 -20.97 -3.65 2.93
N SER A 156 -21.24 -4.89 3.34
CA SER A 156 -20.29 -6.02 3.33
C SER A 156 -18.91 -5.69 3.89
N LYS A 157 -18.82 -4.90 4.98
CA LYS A 157 -17.56 -4.36 5.53
C LYS A 157 -16.51 -5.42 5.91
N ASN A 158 -16.94 -6.66 6.08
CA ASN A 158 -16.12 -7.82 6.40
C ASN A 158 -15.99 -8.81 5.23
N TRP A 159 -16.19 -8.34 3.98
CA TRP A 159 -16.11 -9.13 2.76
C TRP A 159 -14.83 -9.95 2.66
N TYR A 160 -13.72 -9.43 3.20
CA TYR A 160 -12.40 -10.05 3.22
C TYR A 160 -12.26 -11.26 4.17
N ASP A 161 -13.23 -11.51 5.06
CA ASP A 161 -13.20 -12.64 6.00
C ASP A 161 -13.69 -13.95 5.36
N SER A 162 -14.23 -13.89 4.15
CA SER A 162 -14.91 -15.04 3.49
C SER A 162 -14.29 -15.37 2.13
N PRO A 163 -13.01 -15.80 2.07
CA PRO A 163 -12.37 -16.18 0.83
C PRO A 163 -12.90 -17.49 0.24
N VAL A 164 -12.93 -17.57 -1.08
CA VAL A 164 -13.09 -18.82 -1.83
C VAL A 164 -11.71 -19.42 -2.09
N ALA A 165 -11.39 -20.50 -1.37
CA ALA A 165 -10.06 -21.10 -1.31
C ALA A 165 -9.43 -21.46 -2.68
N GLU A 166 -10.24 -21.78 -3.70
CA GLU A 166 -9.75 -22.10 -5.04
C GLU A 166 -9.13 -20.90 -5.79
N PHE A 167 -9.45 -19.68 -5.36
CA PHE A 167 -9.06 -18.43 -6.02
C PHE A 167 -8.09 -17.58 -5.21
N VAL A 168 -7.79 -17.98 -3.97
CA VAL A 168 -6.89 -17.24 -3.08
C VAL A 168 -5.67 -18.05 -2.68
N PHE A 169 -4.57 -17.34 -2.48
CA PHE A 169 -3.35 -17.87 -1.93
C PHE A 169 -3.60 -18.34 -0.48
N PRO A 170 -3.14 -19.53 -0.09
CA PRO A 170 -3.37 -20.05 1.26
C PRO A 170 -2.80 -19.14 2.34
N ALA A 171 -3.52 -19.03 3.47
CA ALA A 171 -2.95 -18.43 4.68
C ALA A 171 -1.76 -19.28 5.18
N ASN A 172 -0.69 -18.62 5.62
CA ASN A 172 0.45 -19.26 6.29
C ASN A 172 0.27 -19.25 7.81
#